data_AF-A0A950AI30-F1
#
_entry.id   AF-A0A950AI30-F1
#
_cell.length_a   1.000
_cell.length_b   1.000
_cell.length_c   1.000
_cell.angle_alpha   90.00
_cell.angle_beta   90.00
_cell.angle_gamma   90.00
#
_symmetry.space_group_name_H-M   'P 1'
#
loop_
_entity.id
_entity.type
_entity.pdbx_description
1 polymer ?
#
loop_
_entity_poly.entity_id
_entity_poly.type
_entity_poly.pdbx_seq_one_letter_code
_entity_poly.pdbx_strand_id
1 'polypeptide(L)'
;METPRTHRVFLLSPASVAGKRARMLLNPRAPFELARRLHSGGTVPLGEAFSFMSGLYFRGKLAYSHAFARPPVGSAGVLVITSNRGLASPDLLVTAEELIAFAKVPIDARDERYSQPLVRDALKLAAVSSNTCSIVLLGSIASG
;
A
#
# COMPACT_ATOMS: atom_id res chain seq x y z
N MET A 1 -25.83 -19.89 -11.10
CA MET A 1 -25.89 -19.47 -9.69
C MET A 1 -24.45 -19.27 -9.24
N GLU A 2 -24.00 -18.02 -9.07
CA GLU A 2 -22.59 -17.73 -8.71
C GLU A 2 -22.37 -18.20 -7.25
N THR A 3 -21.41 -19.09 -7.03
CA THR A 3 -21.08 -19.60 -5.70
C THR A 3 -20.65 -18.42 -4.82
N PRO A 4 -21.17 -18.26 -3.59
CA PRO A 4 -20.81 -17.11 -2.75
C PRO A 4 -19.30 -17.10 -2.50
N ARG A 5 -18.64 -16.01 -2.88
CA ARG A 5 -17.21 -15.82 -2.64
C ARG A 5 -16.98 -15.66 -1.14
N THR A 6 -16.41 -16.69 -0.51
CA THR A 6 -16.19 -16.77 0.94
C THR A 6 -14.98 -15.95 1.38
N HIS A 7 -14.03 -15.73 0.49
CA HIS A 7 -12.79 -15.01 0.77
C HIS A 7 -12.79 -13.60 0.18
N ARG A 8 -12.16 -12.66 0.89
CA ARG A 8 -12.05 -11.26 0.49
C ARG A 8 -10.67 -10.71 0.80
N VAL A 9 -9.98 -10.24 -0.24
CA VAL A 9 -8.69 -9.55 -0.16
C VAL A 9 -8.87 -8.12 -0.66
N PHE A 10 -8.25 -7.16 0.03
CA PHE A 10 -8.32 -5.76 -0.33
C PHE A 10 -7.02 -5.25 -0.94
N LEU A 11 -7.16 -4.51 -2.04
CA LEU A 11 -6.08 -3.71 -2.63
C LEU A 11 -6.32 -2.23 -2.32
N LEU A 12 -5.41 -1.63 -1.57
CA LEU A 12 -5.43 -0.21 -1.28
C LEU A 12 -4.69 0.53 -2.39
N SER A 13 -5.36 1.55 -2.94
CA SER A 13 -4.72 2.47 -3.89
C SER A 13 -3.39 3.01 -3.34
N PRO A 14 -2.43 3.33 -4.21
CA PRO A 14 -1.21 3.99 -3.78
C PRO A 14 -1.50 5.32 -3.10
N ALA A 15 -0.66 5.67 -2.13
CA ALA A 15 -0.66 6.96 -1.48
C ALA A 15 0.38 7.88 -2.15
N SER A 16 0.00 9.13 -2.42
CA SER A 16 0.99 10.10 -2.89
C SER A 16 1.97 10.44 -1.76
N VAL A 17 3.25 10.24 -2.05
CA VAL A 17 4.38 10.60 -1.18
C VAL A 17 5.02 11.95 -1.56
N ALA A 18 4.35 12.74 -2.41
CA ALA A 18 4.83 14.07 -2.85
C ALA A 18 4.23 15.24 -2.03
N GLY A 19 3.24 14.97 -1.18
CA GLY A 19 2.48 15.98 -0.44
C GLY A 19 3.22 16.62 0.75
N LYS A 20 2.62 17.66 1.34
CA LYS A 20 3.16 18.39 2.50
C LYS A 20 3.49 17.47 3.68
N ARG A 21 2.61 16.49 3.97
CA ARG A 21 2.79 15.53 5.07
C ARG A 21 3.94 14.55 4.79
N ALA A 22 4.14 14.17 3.53
CA ALA A 22 5.30 13.37 3.15
C ALA A 22 6.61 14.13 3.41
N ARG A 23 6.67 15.41 3.04
CA ARG A 23 7.81 16.29 3.36
C ARG A 23 8.05 16.43 4.87
N MET A 24 7.00 16.46 5.68
CA MET A 24 7.14 16.50 7.14
C MET A 24 7.73 15.20 7.69
N LEU A 25 7.28 14.04 7.19
CA LEU A 25 7.80 12.73 7.62
C LEU A 25 9.24 12.49 7.17
N LEU A 26 9.57 12.90 5.94
CA LEU A 26 10.92 12.76 5.38
C LEU A 26 11.91 13.82 5.89
N ASN A 27 11.48 14.80 6.69
CA ASN A 27 12.37 15.78 7.31
C ASN A 27 13.09 15.14 8.51
N PRO A 28 14.42 14.97 8.47
CA PRO A 28 15.18 14.34 9.57
C PRO A 28 15.14 15.13 10.89
N ARG A 29 14.74 16.41 10.84
CA ARG A 29 14.60 17.27 12.02
C ARG A 29 13.19 17.30 12.60
N ALA A 30 12.25 16.53 12.05
CA ALA A 30 10.88 16.54 12.52
C ALA A 30 10.78 15.93 13.93
N PRO A 31 10.15 16.62 14.90
CA PRO A 31 10.22 16.24 16.31
C PRO A 31 9.26 15.13 16.71
N PHE A 32 8.34 14.72 15.84
CA PHE A 32 7.31 13.74 16.16
C PHE A 32 7.82 12.31 16.04
N GLU A 33 7.25 11.42 16.84
CA GLU A 33 7.74 10.06 17.07
C GLU A 33 7.95 9.24 15.79
N LEU A 34 6.98 9.28 14.86
CA LEU A 34 7.09 8.54 13.61
C LEU A 34 8.32 8.97 12.78
N ALA A 35 8.62 10.27 12.72
CA ALA A 35 9.82 10.75 12.03
C ALA A 35 11.09 10.37 12.80
N ARG A 36 11.09 10.47 14.13
CA ARG A 36 12.24 10.04 14.95
C ARG A 36 12.60 8.57 14.70
N ARG A 37 11.61 7.68 14.74
CA ARG A 37 11.78 6.25 14.45
C ARG A 37 12.31 6.00 13.03
N LEU A 38 11.80 6.74 12.06
CA LEU A 38 12.21 6.63 10.66
C LEU A 38 13.67 7.07 10.45
N HIS A 39 14.11 8.12 11.14
CA HIS A 39 15.43 8.73 10.92
C HIS A 39 16.51 8.27 11.92
N SER A 40 16.16 7.52 12.97
CA SER A 40 17.12 6.94 13.92
C SER A 40 17.80 5.65 13.40
N GLY A 41 17.90 5.47 12.08
CA GLY A 41 18.31 4.21 11.44
C GLY A 41 17.27 3.10 11.55
N GLY A 42 16.03 3.44 11.90
CA GLY A 42 14.94 2.49 12.08
C GLY A 42 14.10 2.27 10.81
N THR A 43 13.07 1.45 10.97
CA THR A 43 12.04 1.22 9.96
C THR A 43 10.66 1.47 10.56
N VAL A 44 9.69 1.81 9.70
CA VAL A 44 8.31 2.03 10.11
C VAL A 44 7.37 1.21 9.21
N PRO A 45 6.22 0.74 9.71
CA PRO A 45 5.24 0.08 8.86
C PRO A 45 4.75 0.99 7.73
N LEU A 46 4.66 0.45 6.52
CA LEU A 46 4.17 1.14 5.34
C LEU A 46 2.78 1.75 5.57
N GLY A 47 1.89 1.02 6.22
CA GLY A 47 0.54 1.45 6.56
C GLY A 47 0.52 2.63 7.53
N GLU A 48 1.46 2.67 8.48
CA GLU A 48 1.64 3.79 9.42
C GLU A 48 2.14 5.04 8.67
N ALA A 49 3.18 4.88 7.83
CA ALA A 49 3.71 5.96 7.00
C ALA A 49 2.65 6.54 6.05
N PHE A 50 1.91 5.69 5.33
CA PHE A 50 0.88 6.13 4.38
C PHE A 50 -0.33 6.73 5.08
N SER A 51 -0.72 6.20 6.25
CA SER A 51 -1.74 6.82 7.10
C SER A 51 -1.32 8.22 7.56
N PHE A 52 -0.03 8.41 7.86
CA PHE A 52 0.50 9.74 8.17
C PHE A 52 0.49 10.65 6.95
N MET A 53 0.90 10.19 5.76
CA MET A 53 1.01 11.04 4.58
C MET A 53 -0.34 11.42 3.95
N SER A 54 -1.30 10.49 3.90
CA SER A 54 -2.60 10.68 3.25
C SER A 54 -3.76 10.94 4.23
N GLY A 55 -3.48 10.98 5.53
CA GLY A 55 -4.48 11.31 6.55
C GLY A 55 -5.67 10.34 6.57
N LEU A 56 -6.88 10.89 6.75
CA LEU A 56 -8.10 10.10 6.91
C LEU A 56 -8.43 9.23 5.70
N TYR A 57 -8.01 9.63 4.50
CA TYR A 57 -8.32 8.88 3.28
C TYR A 57 -7.68 7.49 3.27
N PHE A 58 -6.37 7.40 3.54
CA PHE A 58 -5.70 6.11 3.63
C PHE A 58 -6.04 5.39 4.93
N ARG A 59 -6.09 6.10 6.05
CA ARG A 59 -6.44 5.51 7.36
C ARG A 59 -7.80 4.82 7.33
N GLY A 60 -8.80 5.43 6.72
CA GLY A 60 -10.15 4.85 6.60
C GLY A 60 -10.17 3.59 5.75
N LYS A 61 -9.44 3.58 4.61
CA LYS A 61 -9.29 2.38 3.78
C LYS A 61 -8.61 1.24 4.52
N LEU A 62 -7.51 1.55 5.21
CA LEU A 62 -6.75 0.55 5.97
C LEU A 62 -7.60 -0.06 7.08
N ALA A 63 -8.30 0.78 7.86
CA ALA A 63 -9.20 0.31 8.91
C ALA A 63 -10.36 -0.54 8.36
N TYR A 64 -11.01 -0.10 7.27
CA TYR A 64 -12.07 -0.85 6.62
C TYR A 64 -11.56 -2.20 6.11
N SER A 65 -10.43 -2.21 5.42
CA SER A 65 -9.85 -3.45 4.90
C SER A 65 -9.50 -4.44 6.00
N HIS A 66 -8.91 -4.00 7.13
CA HIS A 66 -8.66 -4.89 8.26
C HIS A 66 -9.95 -5.46 8.87
N ALA A 67 -11.00 -4.64 9.00
CA ALA A 67 -12.26 -5.08 9.59
C ALA A 67 -13.02 -6.10 8.73
N PHE A 68 -12.90 -6.02 7.40
CA PHE A 68 -13.72 -6.80 6.47
C PHE A 68 -12.93 -7.83 5.65
N ALA A 69 -11.61 -7.90 5.78
CA ALA A 69 -10.80 -8.88 5.09
C ALA A 69 -11.14 -10.30 5.57
N ARG A 70 -11.19 -11.23 4.62
CA ARG A 70 -11.37 -12.67 4.86
C ARG A 70 -10.40 -13.42 3.95
N PRO A 71 -9.08 -13.29 4.15
CA PRO A 71 -8.12 -13.93 3.26
C PRO A 71 -8.23 -15.45 3.33
N PRO A 72 -7.90 -16.17 2.25
CA PRO A 72 -7.56 -17.59 2.36
C PRO A 72 -6.46 -17.82 3.39
N VAL A 73 -6.44 -19.00 4.00
CA VAL A 73 -5.40 -19.37 4.99
C VAL A 73 -4.01 -19.20 4.36
N GLY A 74 -3.11 -18.54 5.10
CA GLY A 74 -1.75 -18.26 4.63
C GLY A 74 -1.62 -17.12 3.61
N SER A 75 -2.70 -16.40 3.29
CA SER A 75 -2.68 -15.26 2.37
C SER A 75 -2.84 -13.92 3.11
N ALA A 76 -2.31 -12.84 2.51
CA ALA A 76 -2.53 -11.48 3.02
C ALA A 76 -3.96 -11.01 2.70
N GLY A 77 -4.67 -10.50 3.71
CA GLY A 77 -6.02 -9.94 3.54
C GLY A 77 -6.04 -8.50 3.04
N VAL A 78 -4.93 -7.78 3.19
CA VAL A 78 -4.78 -6.38 2.81
C VAL A 78 -3.43 -6.20 2.13
N LEU A 79 -3.45 -5.60 0.95
CA LEU A 79 -2.26 -5.24 0.19
C LEU A 79 -2.36 -3.77 -0.22
N VAL A 80 -1.23 -3.08 -0.24
CA VAL A 80 -1.07 -1.70 -0.65
C VAL A 80 -0.37 -1.70 -2.00
N ILE A 81 -0.96 -1.01 -2.98
CA ILE A 81 -0.27 -0.71 -4.23
C ILE A 81 0.80 0.34 -3.95
N THR A 82 2.03 0.08 -4.36
CA THR A 82 3.18 0.98 -4.20
C THR A 82 3.61 1.53 -5.56
N SER A 83 4.25 2.69 -5.59
CA SER A 83 4.65 3.33 -6.84
C SER A 83 5.78 2.61 -7.58
N ASN A 84 6.56 1.74 -6.93
CA ASN A 84 7.68 1.06 -7.58
C ASN A 84 7.95 -0.39 -7.13
N ARG A 85 7.21 -0.95 -6.17
CA ARG A 85 7.40 -2.32 -5.68
C ARG A 85 6.28 -3.28 -6.06
N GLY A 86 5.14 -2.78 -6.53
CA GLY A 86 3.95 -3.57 -6.80
C GLY A 86 3.05 -3.65 -5.57
N LEU A 87 2.67 -4.85 -5.15
CA LEU A 87 1.78 -5.05 -4.00
C LEU A 87 2.60 -5.34 -2.73
N ALA A 88 2.36 -4.59 -1.66
CA ALA A 88 3.05 -4.73 -0.38
C ALA A 88 2.08 -4.90 0.79
N SER A 89 2.49 -5.62 1.84
CA SER A 89 1.75 -5.62 3.10
C SER A 89 1.77 -4.22 3.73
N PRO A 90 0.69 -3.74 4.37
CA PRO A 90 0.75 -2.54 5.21
C PRO A 90 1.74 -2.69 6.38
N ASP A 91 2.05 -3.93 6.78
CA ASP A 91 3.03 -4.22 7.84
C ASP A 91 4.47 -4.27 7.33
N LEU A 92 4.69 -4.10 6.01
CA LEU A 92 6.03 -4.02 5.45
C LEU A 92 6.79 -2.87 6.11
N LEU A 93 7.89 -3.22 6.76
CA LEU A 93 8.80 -2.25 7.35
C LEU A 93 9.57 -1.54 6.24
N VAL A 94 9.51 -0.20 6.24
CA VAL A 94 10.18 0.63 5.25
C VAL A 94 11.11 1.67 5.87
N THR A 95 12.19 1.99 5.16
CA THR A 95 13.14 3.06 5.53
C THR A 95 12.78 4.40 4.89
N ALA A 96 13.47 5.47 5.31
CA ALA A 96 13.34 6.80 4.70
C ALA A 96 13.72 6.76 3.21
N GLU A 97 14.79 6.06 2.87
CA GLU A 97 15.30 5.92 1.50
C GLU A 97 14.29 5.24 0.59
N GLU A 98 13.57 4.23 1.11
CA GLU A 98 12.55 3.53 0.36
C GLU A 98 11.31 4.40 0.13
N LEU A 99 10.88 5.16 1.15
CA LEU A 99 9.82 6.15 0.99
C LEU A 99 10.20 7.27 -0.01
N ILE A 100 11.47 7.70 -0.01
CA ILE A 100 12.01 8.62 -1.01
C ILE A 100 12.01 7.98 -2.40
N ALA A 101 12.36 6.69 -2.51
CA ALA A 101 12.33 5.97 -3.78
C ALA A 101 10.90 5.86 -4.32
N PHE A 102 9.89 5.69 -3.45
CA PHE A 102 8.49 5.75 -3.86
C PHE A 102 8.12 7.11 -4.47
N ALA A 103 8.71 8.20 -3.99
CA ALA A 103 8.40 9.55 -4.47
C ALA A 103 8.96 9.85 -5.86
N LYS A 104 9.95 9.08 -6.31
CA LYS A 104 10.61 9.27 -7.61
C LYS A 104 9.87 8.62 -8.78
N VAL A 105 8.90 7.74 -8.50
CA VAL A 105 8.16 7.03 -9.53
C VAL A 105 6.72 7.55 -9.58
N PRO A 106 6.27 8.11 -10.72
CA PRO A 106 4.90 8.56 -10.86
C PRO A 106 3.92 7.37 -10.82
N ILE A 107 2.74 7.59 -10.25
CA ILE A 107 1.65 6.62 -10.27
C ILE A 107 0.93 6.76 -11.62
N ASP A 108 1.58 6.28 -12.68
CA ASP A 108 1.09 6.33 -14.06
C ASP A 108 1.23 4.94 -14.68
N ALA A 109 0.13 4.39 -15.21
CA ALA A 109 0.12 3.07 -15.85
C ALA A 109 1.06 2.96 -17.05
N ARG A 110 1.46 4.09 -17.65
CA ARG A 110 2.44 4.17 -18.75
C ARG A 110 3.89 4.13 -18.27
N ASP A 111 4.16 4.38 -16.98
CA ASP A 111 5.50 4.25 -16.42
C ASP A 111 5.76 2.80 -16.04
N GLU A 112 6.69 2.16 -16.76
CA GLU A 112 7.04 0.76 -16.55
C GLU A 112 7.55 0.45 -15.14
N ARG A 113 8.17 1.44 -14.47
CA ARG A 113 8.64 1.27 -13.08
C ARG A 113 7.48 1.14 -12.11
N TYR A 114 6.29 1.64 -12.47
CA TYR A 114 5.06 1.45 -11.72
C TYR A 114 4.29 0.21 -12.19
N SER A 115 4.06 0.10 -13.51
CA SER A 115 3.16 -0.91 -14.06
C SER A 115 3.73 -2.32 -14.02
N GLN A 116 5.03 -2.53 -14.29
CA GLN A 116 5.61 -3.88 -14.31
C GLN A 116 5.56 -4.56 -12.94
N PRO A 117 5.99 -3.92 -11.82
CA PRO A 117 5.88 -4.55 -10.51
C PRO A 117 4.43 -4.82 -10.10
N LEU A 118 3.51 -3.91 -10.41
CA LEU A 118 2.09 -4.06 -10.10
C LEU A 118 1.46 -5.24 -10.86
N VAL A 119 1.70 -5.34 -12.18
CA VAL A 119 1.19 -6.44 -13.01
C VAL A 119 1.76 -7.77 -12.54
N ARG A 120 3.07 -7.84 -12.26
CA ARG A 120 3.72 -9.05 -11.74
C ARG A 120 3.02 -9.58 -10.49
N ASP A 121 2.75 -8.71 -9.52
CA ASP A 121 2.15 -9.14 -8.25
C ASP A 121 0.65 -9.37 -8.38
N ALA A 122 -0.05 -8.63 -9.24
CA ALA A 122 -1.45 -8.88 -9.58
C ALA A 122 -1.64 -10.26 -10.24
N LEU A 123 -0.74 -10.67 -11.13
CA LEU A 123 -0.76 -12.01 -11.75
C LEU A 123 -0.52 -13.11 -10.71
N LYS A 124 0.43 -12.92 -9.78
CA LYS A 124 0.64 -13.86 -8.66
C LYS A 124 -0.61 -13.97 -7.79
N LEU A 125 -1.23 -12.83 -7.45
CA LEU A 125 -2.46 -12.79 -6.67
C LEU A 125 -3.62 -13.50 -7.39
N ALA A 126 -3.74 -13.32 -8.70
CA ALA A 126 -4.74 -14.00 -9.51
C ALA A 126 -4.52 -15.52 -9.55
N ALA A 127 -3.26 -15.98 -9.66
CA ALA A 127 -2.92 -17.40 -9.68
C ALA A 127 -3.28 -18.13 -8.38
N VAL A 128 -3.20 -17.45 -7.23
CA VAL A 128 -3.56 -18.03 -5.92
C VAL A 128 -5.02 -17.78 -5.51
N SER A 129 -5.72 -16.92 -6.25
CA SER A 129 -7.13 -16.61 -5.99
C SER A 129 -8.02 -17.65 -6.68
N SER A 130 -8.65 -18.53 -5.89
CA SER A 130 -9.69 -19.42 -6.42
C SER A 130 -10.95 -18.62 -6.80
N ASN A 131 -11.88 -19.25 -7.55
CA ASN A 131 -13.19 -18.67 -7.89
C ASN A 131 -14.04 -18.26 -6.66
N THR A 132 -13.61 -18.60 -5.44
CA THR A 132 -14.25 -18.22 -4.18
C THR A 132 -13.66 -16.97 -3.53
N CYS A 133 -12.69 -16.30 -4.17
CA CYS A 133 -12.01 -15.12 -3.66
C CYS A 133 -12.44 -13.84 -4.40
N SER A 134 -12.87 -12.83 -3.63
CA SER A 134 -13.12 -11.47 -4.11
C SER A 134 -11.88 -10.60 -3.86
N ILE A 135 -11.35 -9.99 -4.92
CA ILE A 135 -10.36 -8.92 -4.81
C ILE A 135 -11.10 -7.59 -4.88
N VAL A 136 -10.98 -6.77 -3.84
CA VAL A 136 -11.70 -5.49 -3.71
C VAL A 136 -10.68 -4.35 -3.74
N LEU A 137 -10.77 -3.51 -4.76
CA LEU A 137 -9.96 -2.30 -4.88
C LEU A 137 -10.62 -1.15 -4.11
N LEU A 138 -9.86 -0.46 -3.24
CA LEU A 138 -10.30 0.74 -2.55
C LEU A 138 -9.53 1.97 -3.04
N GLY A 139 -10.16 2.73 -3.94
CA GLY A 139 -9.62 3.96 -4.54
C GLY A 139 -9.23 3.79 -6.01
N SER A 140 -8.49 4.77 -6.54
CA SER A 140 -7.98 4.71 -7.91
C SER A 140 -6.62 4.02 -8.00
N ILE A 141 -6.39 3.28 -9.08
CA ILE A 141 -5.11 2.65 -9.43
C ILE A 141 -4.17 3.57 -10.21
N ALA A 142 -4.70 4.64 -10.79
CA ALA A 142 -3.93 5.67 -11.47
C ALA A 142 -4.75 6.96 -11.44
N SER A 143 -4.20 8.01 -10.85
CA SER A 143 -4.69 9.36 -11.04
C SER A 143 -3.81 9.97 -12.12
N GLY A 144 -4.17 9.74 -13.38
CA GLY A 144 -3.53 10.42 -14.50
C GLY A 144 -3.55 11.93 -14.32
#